data_AF-A0A7X0CGP2-F1
#
_entry.id   AF-A0A7X0CGP2-F1
#
_cell.length_a   1.000
_cell.length_b   1.000
_cell.length_c   1.000
_cell.angle_alpha   90.00
_cell.angle_beta   90.00
_cell.angle_gamma   90.00
#
_symmetry.space_group_name_H-M   'P 1'
#
loop_
_entity.id
_entity.type
_entity.pdbx_description
1 polymer ?
#
loop_
_entity_poly.entity_id
_entity_poly.type
_entity_poly.pdbx_seq_one_letter_code
_entity_poly.pdbx_strand_id
1 'polypeptide(L)'
;MTDLTPLRHIPTANVFRKGDVFVLFGELFGRGYVNGLIDEARAAGMTIVGITVGRRDETGALRPLDAAELAEAEEKLGGRIINVPLMAGFDMDAPEGEKNPTEMLSGITLKTWQEETLDWAHIERCREAGVRRFTTSAAQVMQEIDKLVPQGANVFFAHTMAGGIPKIKAFLAIANRIYKGRGERFMSSRALLESDLGKLILMNFDEVSANTLKYLIDASATIRDRVTQGGGEVRYTAYGYHGTEILIGGKYHWQTYTNYTQGYAKMRLESVAEAAWKNGITATVFNCPEIRTNSSDIFVGVELSLFPLLVALKREGGGAWADEQWRICEDLLGEGTSLQQLLDTIEGYNNDATSAEFRNFEAWPMDNTPALADVMIGTSEAITALHKDKKALITDHLSSLVLEGAGPLMFHGASEKIAPVVWLNHDIIARQLNALHK
;
A
#
# COMPACT_ATOMS: atom_id res chain seq x y z
N MET A 1 9.57 18.02 3.15
CA MET A 1 8.36 17.20 3.31
C MET A 1 7.53 17.42 2.07
N THR A 2 6.95 16.36 1.52
CA THR A 2 6.09 16.44 0.34
C THR A 2 4.89 17.33 0.64
N ASP A 3 4.58 18.27 -0.26
CA ASP A 3 3.38 19.10 -0.10
C ASP A 3 2.11 18.24 -0.29
N LEU A 4 1.15 18.36 0.65
CA LEU A 4 -0.16 17.73 0.52
C LEU A 4 -0.83 18.25 -0.75
N THR A 5 -0.89 17.39 -1.78
CA THR A 5 -1.42 17.72 -3.12
C THR A 5 -2.65 16.85 -3.43
N PRO A 6 -3.86 17.29 -3.03
CA PRO A 6 -5.09 16.54 -3.27
C PRO A 6 -5.52 16.59 -4.73
N LEU A 7 -5.91 15.44 -5.29
CA LEU A 7 -6.64 15.41 -6.55
C LEU A 7 -8.08 15.86 -6.30
N ARG A 8 -8.54 16.91 -6.99
CA ARG A 8 -9.88 17.49 -6.80
C ARG A 8 -10.81 17.31 -8.00
N HIS A 9 -10.28 17.06 -9.18
CA HIS A 9 -11.05 16.77 -10.39
C HIS A 9 -10.92 15.30 -10.77
N ILE A 10 -11.94 14.77 -11.44
CA ILE A 10 -11.87 13.44 -12.03
C ILE A 10 -10.99 13.55 -13.30
N PRO A 11 -9.83 12.87 -13.35
CA PRO A 11 -9.01 12.84 -14.55
C PRO A 11 -9.74 12.05 -15.64
N THR A 12 -9.66 12.54 -16.88
CA THR A 12 -10.35 11.94 -18.04
C THR A 12 -9.40 11.62 -19.19
N ALA A 13 -8.13 11.99 -19.07
CA ALA A 13 -7.12 11.68 -20.06
C ALA A 13 -6.91 10.16 -20.15
N ASN A 14 -6.75 9.64 -21.36
CA ASN A 14 -6.31 8.27 -21.58
C ASN A 14 -5.33 8.24 -22.75
N VAL A 15 -4.06 7.95 -22.47
CA VAL A 15 -3.05 7.74 -23.51
C VAL A 15 -2.97 6.29 -23.96
N PHE A 16 -3.54 5.36 -23.18
CA PHE A 16 -3.40 3.92 -23.38
C PHE A 16 -4.48 3.35 -24.29
N ARG A 17 -4.08 2.37 -25.10
CA ARG A 17 -4.93 1.70 -26.10
C ARG A 17 -4.51 0.24 -26.29
N LYS A 18 -5.31 -0.47 -27.09
CA LYS A 18 -4.96 -1.82 -27.55
C LYS A 18 -3.58 -1.86 -28.21
N GLY A 19 -2.74 -2.77 -27.74
CA GLY A 19 -1.35 -2.92 -28.18
C GLY A 19 -0.32 -2.28 -27.24
N ASP A 20 -0.76 -1.43 -26.31
CA ASP A 20 0.09 -0.94 -25.22
C ASP A 20 0.25 -2.01 -24.13
N VAL A 21 1.28 -1.87 -23.29
CA VAL A 21 1.66 -2.89 -22.30
C VAL A 21 1.52 -2.34 -20.89
N PHE A 22 0.76 -3.05 -20.05
CA PHE A 22 0.69 -2.83 -18.62
C PHE A 22 1.57 -3.85 -17.91
N VAL A 23 2.43 -3.39 -17.00
CA VAL A 23 3.36 -4.21 -16.23
C VAL A 23 3.03 -4.06 -14.75
N LEU A 24 2.54 -5.13 -14.14
CA LEU A 24 2.42 -5.24 -12.69
C LEU A 24 3.79 -5.53 -12.08
N PHE A 25 4.38 -4.53 -11.41
CA PHE A 25 5.64 -4.66 -10.68
C PHE A 25 5.39 -4.95 -9.19
N GLY A 26 4.96 -6.18 -8.96
CA GLY A 26 4.60 -6.81 -7.69
C GLY A 26 3.78 -8.06 -8.01
N GLU A 27 3.37 -8.82 -6.99
CA GLU A 27 2.56 -10.03 -7.18
C GLU A 27 1.13 -9.82 -6.63
N LEU A 28 0.13 -10.27 -7.38
CA LEU A 28 -1.27 -10.09 -7.03
C LEU A 28 -1.69 -11.14 -5.99
N PHE A 29 -1.92 -10.71 -4.75
CA PHE A 29 -2.41 -11.57 -3.67
C PHE A 29 -3.84 -11.17 -3.28
N GLY A 30 -4.83 -11.94 -3.74
CA GLY A 30 -6.23 -11.70 -3.40
C GLY A 30 -6.77 -10.38 -3.97
N ARG A 31 -7.68 -9.73 -3.23
CA ARG A 31 -8.21 -8.40 -3.57
C ARG A 31 -7.38 -7.32 -2.85
N GLY A 32 -6.89 -6.34 -3.60
CA GLY A 32 -6.20 -5.15 -3.11
C GLY A 32 -6.29 -4.01 -4.11
N TYR A 33 -5.62 -2.89 -3.81
CA TYR A 33 -5.66 -1.65 -4.60
C TYR A 33 -5.39 -1.82 -6.09
N VAL A 34 -4.50 -2.75 -6.46
CA VAL A 34 -4.10 -2.92 -7.85
C VAL A 34 -5.16 -3.58 -8.73
N ASN A 35 -6.16 -4.24 -8.16
CA ASN A 35 -7.23 -4.87 -8.95
C ASN A 35 -7.95 -3.85 -9.83
N GLY A 36 -8.38 -2.72 -9.25
CA GLY A 36 -9.05 -1.67 -10.03
C GLY A 36 -8.17 -1.11 -11.15
N LEU A 37 -6.87 -0.93 -10.89
CA LEU A 37 -5.95 -0.43 -11.91
C LEU A 37 -5.72 -1.44 -13.06
N ILE A 38 -5.64 -2.74 -12.74
CA ILE A 38 -5.54 -3.80 -13.76
C ILE A 38 -6.82 -3.87 -14.59
N ASP A 39 -7.99 -3.74 -13.96
CA ASP A 39 -9.28 -3.78 -14.66
C ASP A 39 -9.41 -2.64 -15.67
N GLU A 40 -8.96 -1.42 -15.32
CA GLU A 40 -8.87 -0.30 -16.27
C GLU A 40 -7.90 -0.58 -17.42
N ALA A 41 -6.71 -1.13 -17.14
CA ALA A 41 -5.75 -1.49 -18.17
C ALA A 41 -6.32 -2.55 -19.15
N ARG A 42 -7.06 -3.55 -18.63
CA ARG A 42 -7.77 -4.54 -19.45
C ARG A 42 -8.87 -3.90 -20.28
N ALA A 43 -9.66 -3.01 -19.69
CA ALA A 43 -10.73 -2.29 -20.39
C ALA A 43 -10.19 -1.43 -21.53
N ALA A 44 -9.01 -0.82 -21.36
CA ALA A 44 -8.29 -0.11 -22.41
C ALA A 44 -7.66 -1.04 -23.49
N GLY A 45 -7.74 -2.36 -23.32
CA GLY A 45 -7.24 -3.36 -24.25
C GLY A 45 -5.73 -3.59 -24.16
N MET A 46 -5.08 -3.16 -23.07
CA MET A 46 -3.64 -3.34 -22.89
C MET A 46 -3.27 -4.81 -22.71
N THR A 47 -2.05 -5.15 -23.11
CA THR A 47 -1.45 -6.45 -22.78
C THR A 47 -1.00 -6.44 -21.33
N ILE A 48 -1.51 -7.36 -20.52
CA ILE A 48 -1.15 -7.48 -19.10
C ILE A 48 0.05 -8.41 -18.95
N VAL A 49 1.10 -7.88 -18.33
CA VAL A 49 2.32 -8.59 -17.94
C VAL A 49 2.56 -8.39 -16.46
N GLY A 50 3.06 -9.39 -15.76
CA GLY A 50 3.42 -9.29 -14.35
C GLY A 50 4.77 -9.92 -14.04
N ILE A 51 5.21 -9.70 -12.81
CA ILE A 51 6.38 -10.36 -12.23
C ILE A 51 5.93 -11.36 -11.16
N THR A 52 6.86 -12.18 -10.68
CA THR A 52 6.66 -12.99 -9.47
C THR A 52 7.75 -12.67 -8.46
N VAL A 53 7.41 -12.74 -7.17
CA VAL A 53 8.43 -12.72 -6.12
C VAL A 53 9.15 -14.07 -5.98
N GLY A 54 8.70 -15.10 -6.70
CA GLY A 54 9.17 -16.47 -6.58
C GLY A 54 8.68 -17.14 -5.29
N ARG A 55 9.29 -18.27 -4.93
CA ARG A 55 9.02 -19.01 -3.69
C ARG A 55 10.34 -19.36 -3.02
N ARG A 56 10.26 -19.80 -1.76
CA ARG A 56 11.41 -20.41 -1.09
C ARG A 56 11.22 -21.92 -1.01
N ASP A 57 12.28 -22.67 -1.24
CA ASP A 57 12.28 -24.12 -1.02
C ASP A 57 12.47 -24.46 0.48
N GLU A 58 12.59 -25.74 0.78
CA GLU A 58 12.76 -26.24 2.15
C GLU A 58 14.07 -25.79 2.81
N THR A 59 15.09 -25.45 2.01
CA THR A 59 16.36 -24.89 2.50
C THR A 59 16.28 -23.39 2.74
N GLY A 60 15.16 -22.77 2.36
CA GLY A 60 14.98 -21.32 2.39
C GLY A 60 15.55 -20.62 1.16
N ALA A 61 16.10 -21.33 0.17
CA ALA A 61 16.65 -20.72 -1.04
C ALA A 61 15.53 -20.19 -1.95
N LEU A 62 15.77 -19.05 -2.59
CA LEU A 62 14.81 -18.41 -3.50
C LEU A 62 14.79 -19.16 -4.85
N ARG A 63 13.60 -19.53 -5.31
CA ARG A 63 13.38 -20.26 -6.58
C ARG A 63 12.27 -19.64 -7.43
N PRO A 64 12.29 -19.84 -8.76
CA PRO A 64 11.16 -19.53 -9.63
C PRO A 64 9.92 -20.34 -9.26
N LEU A 65 8.77 -19.92 -9.79
CA LEU A 65 7.54 -20.67 -9.73
C LEU A 65 7.70 -21.97 -10.53
N ASP A 66 7.15 -23.07 -10.02
CA ASP A 66 6.95 -24.26 -10.84
C ASP A 66 5.82 -24.04 -11.87
N ALA A 67 5.57 -25.04 -12.72
CA ALA A 67 4.57 -24.91 -13.78
C ALA A 67 3.13 -24.73 -13.27
N ALA A 68 2.78 -25.33 -12.14
CA ALA A 68 1.44 -25.23 -11.57
C ALA A 68 1.26 -23.86 -10.88
N GLU A 69 2.26 -23.45 -10.10
CA GLU A 69 2.31 -22.13 -9.46
C GLU A 69 2.26 -21.00 -10.50
N LEU A 70 3.00 -21.14 -11.61
CA LEU A 70 3.01 -20.15 -12.69
C LEU A 70 1.64 -20.07 -13.38
N ALA A 71 1.04 -21.21 -13.74
CA ALA A 71 -0.27 -21.24 -14.37
C ALA A 71 -1.36 -20.60 -13.50
N GLU A 72 -1.37 -20.92 -12.20
CA GLU A 72 -2.30 -20.31 -11.25
C GLU A 72 -2.08 -18.79 -11.12
N ALA A 73 -0.82 -18.35 -11.09
CA ALA A 73 -0.50 -16.94 -10.99
C ALA A 73 -0.89 -16.16 -12.27
N GLU A 74 -0.66 -16.73 -13.45
CA GLU A 74 -1.06 -16.14 -14.74
C GLU A 74 -2.58 -16.08 -14.89
N GLU A 75 -3.31 -17.12 -14.43
CA GLU A 75 -4.78 -17.13 -14.40
C GLU A 75 -5.32 -16.00 -13.53
N LYS A 76 -4.79 -15.85 -12.30
CA LYS A 76 -5.19 -14.78 -11.38
C LYS A 76 -4.87 -13.39 -11.93
N LEU A 77 -3.72 -13.22 -12.56
CA LEU A 77 -3.33 -11.96 -13.19
C LEU A 77 -4.11 -11.69 -14.48
N GLY A 78 -4.63 -12.71 -15.15
CA GLY A 78 -5.21 -12.58 -16.49
C GLY A 78 -4.18 -12.09 -17.51
N GLY A 79 -2.92 -12.51 -17.38
CA GLY A 79 -1.80 -12.03 -18.16
C GLY A 79 -0.53 -12.85 -17.94
N ARG A 80 0.49 -12.64 -18.77
CA ARG A 80 1.75 -13.39 -18.69
C ARG A 80 2.57 -12.98 -17.46
N ILE A 81 3.21 -13.94 -16.79
CA ILE A 81 4.16 -13.67 -15.72
C ILE A 81 5.58 -13.98 -16.17
N ILE A 82 6.49 -13.03 -15.95
CA ILE A 82 7.92 -13.26 -16.12
C ILE A 82 8.44 -14.04 -14.91
N ASN A 83 8.72 -15.33 -15.11
CA ASN A 83 9.08 -16.27 -14.04
C ASN A 83 10.55 -16.14 -13.59
N VAL A 84 10.93 -14.95 -13.15
CA VAL A 84 12.21 -14.66 -12.50
C VAL A 84 11.91 -14.14 -11.08
N PRO A 85 12.46 -14.78 -10.02
CA PRO A 85 12.19 -14.36 -8.65
C PRO A 85 12.65 -12.94 -8.35
N LEU A 86 11.69 -12.06 -8.10
CA LEU A 86 11.90 -10.65 -7.79
C LEU A 86 11.52 -10.33 -6.33
N MET A 87 11.97 -11.16 -5.40
CA MET A 87 11.76 -10.96 -3.97
C MET A 87 12.52 -9.71 -3.49
N ALA A 88 11.82 -8.69 -3.03
CA ALA A 88 12.43 -7.50 -2.45
C ALA A 88 12.93 -7.76 -1.01
N GLY A 89 13.70 -6.81 -0.47
CA GLY A 89 14.26 -6.89 0.88
C GLY A 89 15.53 -7.74 0.96
N PHE A 90 16.10 -7.79 2.15
CA PHE A 90 17.39 -8.43 2.42
C PHE A 90 17.42 -9.25 3.72
N ASP A 91 16.28 -9.41 4.40
CA ASP A 91 16.17 -10.11 5.68
C ASP A 91 16.58 -11.59 5.62
N MET A 92 16.65 -12.15 4.42
CA MET A 92 17.00 -13.55 4.14
C MET A 92 18.15 -13.65 3.12
N ASP A 93 18.93 -12.58 2.96
CA ASP A 93 20.12 -12.51 2.11
C ASP A 93 21.38 -12.41 2.97
N ALA A 94 22.46 -13.03 2.52
CA ALA A 94 23.77 -13.00 3.16
C ALA A 94 24.87 -13.29 2.14
N PRO A 95 26.13 -12.90 2.42
CA PRO A 95 27.29 -13.48 1.75
C PRO A 95 27.31 -15.01 1.88
N GLU A 96 27.94 -15.71 0.94
CA GLU A 96 27.99 -17.16 0.93
C GLU A 96 28.61 -17.72 2.23
N GLY A 97 27.89 -18.63 2.89
CA GLY A 97 28.33 -19.26 4.15
C GLY A 97 28.13 -18.40 5.41
N GLU A 98 27.62 -17.18 5.27
CA GLU A 98 27.33 -16.28 6.40
C GLU A 98 25.86 -16.32 6.81
N LYS A 99 25.55 -15.79 8.01
CA LYS A 99 24.18 -15.75 8.53
C LYS A 99 23.41 -14.59 7.93
N ASN A 100 22.15 -14.81 7.54
CA ASN A 100 21.27 -13.71 7.14
C ASN A 100 20.68 -12.97 8.36
N PRO A 101 20.08 -11.77 8.18
CA PRO A 101 19.49 -11.01 9.28
C PRO A 101 18.43 -11.81 10.06
N THR A 102 17.57 -12.58 9.41
CA THR A 102 16.56 -13.40 10.10
C THR A 102 17.20 -14.44 11.02
N GLU A 103 18.30 -15.07 10.61
CA GLU A 103 19.05 -16.01 11.43
C GLU A 103 19.73 -15.35 12.63
N MET A 104 20.21 -14.11 12.48
CA MET A 104 20.75 -13.32 13.61
C MET A 104 19.70 -13.02 14.66
N LEU A 105 18.45 -12.82 14.24
CA LEU A 105 17.32 -12.54 15.13
C LEU A 105 16.73 -13.80 15.78
N SER A 106 17.18 -15.01 15.42
CA SER A 106 16.58 -16.27 15.87
C SER A 106 16.62 -16.48 17.40
N GLY A 107 17.59 -15.86 18.09
CA GLY A 107 17.73 -15.92 19.55
C GLY A 107 16.88 -14.90 20.31
N ILE A 108 16.28 -13.93 19.63
CA ILE A 108 15.55 -12.84 20.28
C ILE A 108 14.27 -13.35 20.95
N THR A 109 14.05 -12.90 22.19
CA THR A 109 12.85 -13.23 22.98
C THR A 109 12.04 -11.97 23.31
N LEU A 110 10.80 -12.16 23.80
CA LEU A 110 9.98 -11.06 24.29
C LEU A 110 10.59 -10.28 25.47
N LYS A 111 11.58 -10.86 26.16
CA LYS A 111 12.27 -10.22 27.27
C LYS A 111 13.53 -9.47 26.83
N THR A 112 14.17 -9.90 25.75
CA THR A 112 15.51 -9.41 25.37
C THR A 112 15.50 -8.47 24.16
N TRP A 113 14.46 -8.50 23.32
CA TRP A 113 14.45 -7.81 22.02
C TRP A 113 14.74 -6.29 22.05
N GLN A 114 14.52 -5.61 23.18
CA GLN A 114 14.81 -4.18 23.31
C GLN A 114 16.30 -3.89 23.56
N GLU A 115 17.02 -4.86 24.12
CA GLU A 115 18.41 -4.72 24.59
C GLU A 115 19.42 -5.41 23.68
N GLU A 116 18.96 -6.41 22.90
CA GLU A 116 19.79 -7.12 21.92
C GLU A 116 20.32 -6.15 20.86
N THR A 117 21.61 -6.27 20.54
CA THR A 117 22.30 -5.45 19.55
C THR A 117 22.63 -6.28 18.32
N LEU A 118 22.70 -5.63 17.16
CA LEU A 118 23.03 -6.28 15.89
C LEU A 118 24.42 -5.87 15.40
N ASP A 119 25.10 -6.78 14.71
CA ASP A 119 26.32 -6.46 13.96
C ASP A 119 25.94 -5.69 12.69
N TRP A 120 25.91 -4.36 12.79
CA TRP A 120 25.51 -3.48 11.69
C TRP A 120 26.43 -3.55 10.47
N ALA A 121 27.71 -3.89 10.64
CA ALA A 121 28.61 -4.09 9.49
C ALA A 121 28.21 -5.34 8.71
N HIS A 122 27.83 -6.41 9.43
CA HIS A 122 27.32 -7.61 8.80
C HIS A 122 25.95 -7.40 8.14
N ILE A 123 25.03 -6.69 8.81
CA ILE A 123 23.73 -6.32 8.25
C ILE A 123 23.87 -5.56 6.93
N GLU A 124 24.82 -4.62 6.82
CA GLU A 124 25.03 -3.89 5.57
C GLU A 124 25.54 -4.80 4.44
N ARG A 125 26.43 -5.75 4.72
CA ARG A 125 26.84 -6.75 3.71
C ARG A 125 25.68 -7.62 3.23
N CYS A 126 24.77 -7.98 4.14
CA CYS A 126 23.54 -8.70 3.78
C CYS A 126 22.63 -7.84 2.89
N ARG A 127 22.48 -6.56 3.23
CA ARG A 127 21.73 -5.59 2.43
C ARG A 127 22.33 -5.45 1.03
N GLU A 128 23.65 -5.27 0.91
CA GLU A 128 24.33 -5.21 -0.38
C GLU A 128 24.11 -6.47 -1.22
N ALA A 129 24.13 -7.66 -0.61
CA ALA A 129 23.83 -8.92 -1.28
C ALA A 129 22.37 -8.96 -1.79
N GLY A 130 21.41 -8.58 -0.95
CA GLY A 130 19.99 -8.52 -1.32
C GLY A 130 19.70 -7.50 -2.43
N VAL A 131 20.29 -6.30 -2.36
CA VAL A 131 20.17 -5.26 -3.39
C VAL A 131 20.78 -5.74 -4.72
N ARG A 132 21.94 -6.38 -4.69
CA ARG A 132 22.58 -6.96 -5.88
C ARG A 132 21.72 -8.05 -6.51
N ARG A 133 21.15 -8.95 -5.69
CA ARG A 133 20.22 -9.98 -6.15
C ARG A 133 19.00 -9.35 -6.82
N PHE A 134 18.33 -8.40 -6.15
CA PHE A 134 17.14 -7.75 -6.67
C PHE A 134 17.40 -7.02 -7.99
N THR A 135 18.45 -6.19 -8.05
CA THR A 135 18.78 -5.41 -9.26
C THR A 135 19.22 -6.29 -10.43
N THR A 136 19.92 -7.41 -10.17
CA THR A 136 20.25 -8.40 -11.19
C THR A 136 18.99 -9.07 -11.75
N SER A 137 18.09 -9.54 -10.88
CA SER A 137 16.79 -10.10 -11.30
C SER A 137 15.94 -9.08 -12.04
N ALA A 138 15.89 -7.82 -11.58
CA ALA A 138 15.13 -6.75 -12.23
C ALA A 138 15.63 -6.51 -13.67
N ALA A 139 16.95 -6.52 -13.89
CA ALA A 139 17.52 -6.40 -15.23
C ALA A 139 17.10 -7.56 -16.14
N GLN A 140 17.11 -8.81 -15.64
CA GLN A 140 16.64 -9.99 -16.40
C GLN A 140 15.15 -9.89 -16.73
N VAL A 141 14.33 -9.48 -15.76
CA VAL A 141 12.89 -9.25 -15.95
C VAL A 141 12.65 -8.22 -17.04
N MET A 142 13.36 -7.08 -17.01
CA MET A 142 13.20 -6.03 -18.01
C MET A 142 13.64 -6.48 -19.41
N GLN A 143 14.66 -7.34 -19.54
CA GLN A 143 15.02 -7.94 -20.83
C GLN A 143 13.89 -8.81 -21.40
N GLU A 144 13.16 -9.55 -20.58
CA GLU A 144 12.01 -10.33 -21.04
C GLU A 144 10.80 -9.45 -21.36
N ILE A 145 10.54 -8.41 -20.56
CA ILE A 145 9.46 -7.44 -20.82
C ILE A 145 9.72 -6.68 -22.12
N ASP A 146 10.95 -6.26 -22.40
CA ASP A 146 11.28 -5.49 -23.61
C ASP A 146 10.88 -6.22 -24.90
N LYS A 147 11.02 -7.56 -24.92
CA LYS A 147 10.58 -8.42 -26.03
C LYS A 147 9.07 -8.41 -26.27
N LEU A 148 8.29 -8.03 -25.26
CA LEU A 148 6.83 -7.98 -25.30
C LEU A 148 6.29 -6.59 -25.64
N VAL A 149 7.13 -5.56 -25.64
CA VAL A 149 6.73 -4.17 -25.91
C VAL A 149 6.91 -3.84 -27.39
N PRO A 150 5.81 -3.72 -28.18
CA PRO A 150 5.90 -3.39 -29.60
C PRO A 150 6.51 -2.01 -29.86
N GLN A 151 6.96 -1.77 -31.09
CA GLN A 151 7.41 -0.44 -31.50
C GLN A 151 6.24 0.56 -31.46
N GLY A 152 6.45 1.74 -30.88
CA GLY A 152 5.43 2.80 -30.78
C GLY A 152 4.30 2.54 -29.76
N ALA A 153 4.40 1.46 -28.98
CA ALA A 153 3.48 1.17 -27.88
C ALA A 153 3.79 2.04 -26.66
N ASN A 154 2.76 2.37 -25.87
CA ASN A 154 2.94 2.92 -24.54
C ASN A 154 3.19 1.79 -23.53
N VAL A 155 3.88 2.13 -22.42
CA VAL A 155 4.14 1.20 -21.32
C VAL A 155 3.74 1.81 -19.99
N PHE A 156 2.94 1.08 -19.22
CA PHE A 156 2.52 1.46 -17.89
C PHE A 156 3.11 0.48 -16.86
N PHE A 157 4.09 0.91 -16.08
CA PHE A 157 4.58 0.18 -14.92
C PHE A 157 3.82 0.55 -13.64
N ALA A 158 3.09 -0.40 -13.06
CA ALA A 158 2.40 -0.24 -11.78
C ALA A 158 3.15 -0.95 -10.65
N HIS A 159 3.82 -0.18 -9.80
CA HIS A 159 4.55 -0.66 -8.63
C HIS A 159 3.60 -0.88 -7.44
N THR A 160 3.67 -2.07 -6.84
CA THR A 160 2.83 -2.45 -5.69
C THR A 160 3.60 -3.04 -4.52
N MET A 161 4.94 -3.08 -4.58
CA MET A 161 5.74 -3.69 -3.53
C MET A 161 5.67 -2.86 -2.25
N ALA A 162 5.26 -3.50 -1.16
CA ALA A 162 5.33 -2.95 0.18
C ALA A 162 5.44 -4.10 1.19
N GLY A 163 6.30 -3.94 2.20
CA GLY A 163 6.56 -5.00 3.17
C GLY A 163 7.92 -4.84 3.84
N GLY A 164 8.56 -5.96 4.16
CA GLY A 164 9.91 -5.98 4.75
C GLY A 164 9.95 -6.37 6.23
N ILE A 165 8.87 -6.92 6.79
CA ILE A 165 8.88 -7.47 8.15
C ILE A 165 9.67 -8.81 8.13
N PRO A 166 10.79 -8.94 8.86
CA PRO A 166 11.52 -10.19 8.96
C PRO A 166 10.67 -11.28 9.62
N LYS A 167 10.82 -12.53 9.17
CA LYS A 167 10.05 -13.66 9.70
C LYS A 167 10.63 -14.13 11.04
N ILE A 168 10.30 -13.42 12.13
CA ILE A 168 10.74 -13.77 13.48
C ILE A 168 9.56 -14.06 14.41
N LYS A 169 9.70 -15.12 15.23
CA LYS A 169 8.63 -15.60 16.12
C LYS A 169 8.20 -14.55 17.15
N ALA A 170 9.15 -13.77 17.69
CA ALA A 170 8.88 -12.76 18.70
C ALA A 170 8.10 -11.55 18.15
N PHE A 171 8.27 -11.21 16.86
CA PHE A 171 7.73 -9.98 16.30
C PHE A 171 6.20 -9.93 16.34
N LEU A 172 5.51 -11.05 16.07
CA LEU A 172 4.05 -11.05 16.12
C LEU A 172 3.51 -10.67 17.52
N ALA A 173 4.18 -11.12 18.58
CA ALA A 173 3.80 -10.77 19.95
C ALA A 173 4.14 -9.30 20.28
N ILE A 174 5.25 -8.77 19.77
CA ILE A 174 5.61 -7.34 19.89
C ILE A 174 4.57 -6.48 19.14
N ALA A 175 4.29 -6.81 17.88
CA ALA A 175 3.32 -6.13 17.04
C ALA A 175 1.91 -6.13 17.65
N ASN A 176 1.47 -7.26 18.22
CA ASN A 176 0.18 -7.31 18.91
C ASN A 176 0.10 -6.36 20.13
N ARG A 177 1.20 -6.14 20.85
CA ARG A 177 1.23 -5.16 21.95
C ARG A 177 1.20 -3.72 21.45
N ILE A 178 1.89 -3.44 20.34
CA ILE A 178 1.96 -2.09 19.75
C ILE A 178 0.62 -1.71 19.09
N TYR A 179 0.06 -2.60 18.26
CA TYR A 179 -1.13 -2.29 17.45
C TYR A 179 -2.46 -2.61 18.13
N LYS A 180 -2.46 -3.45 19.18
CA LYS A 180 -3.70 -3.94 19.84
C LYS A 180 -3.64 -3.86 21.36
N GLY A 181 -2.53 -3.43 21.94
CA GLY A 181 -2.36 -3.38 23.40
C GLY A 181 -3.00 -2.14 24.00
N ARG A 182 -3.80 -2.34 25.06
CA ARG A 182 -4.33 -1.30 25.95
C ARG A 182 -3.90 -1.54 27.40
N GLY A 183 -3.98 -0.52 28.25
CA GLY A 183 -3.60 -0.61 29.67
C GLY A 183 -2.20 -1.22 29.84
N GLU A 184 -2.07 -2.23 30.72
CA GLU A 184 -0.79 -2.91 30.98
C GLU A 184 -0.19 -3.62 29.75
N ARG A 185 -1.01 -3.94 28.74
CA ARG A 185 -0.54 -4.58 27.51
C ARG A 185 0.00 -3.59 26.48
N PHE A 186 -0.28 -2.29 26.64
CA PHE A 186 0.19 -1.25 25.74
C PHE A 186 1.71 -1.31 25.57
N MET A 187 2.15 -0.96 24.37
CA MET A 187 3.55 -0.74 24.05
C MET A 187 3.65 0.38 23.02
N SER A 188 4.52 1.35 23.29
CA SER A 188 4.77 2.42 22.32
C SER A 188 5.51 1.87 21.11
N SER A 189 5.16 2.35 19.92
CA SER A 189 5.90 2.16 18.67
C SER A 189 7.34 2.61 18.83
N ARG A 190 7.59 3.68 19.61
CA ARG A 190 8.95 4.18 19.88
C ARG A 190 9.87 3.11 20.45
N ALA A 191 9.35 2.26 21.34
CA ALA A 191 10.11 1.16 21.92
C ALA A 191 10.57 0.14 20.87
N LEU A 192 9.80 -0.04 19.79
CA LEU A 192 10.25 -0.80 18.63
C LEU A 192 11.30 -0.03 17.85
N LEU A 193 11.01 1.21 17.45
CA LEU A 193 11.85 2.01 16.57
C LEU A 193 13.25 2.32 17.15
N GLU A 194 13.38 2.35 18.48
CA GLU A 194 14.67 2.56 19.15
C GLU A 194 15.54 1.30 19.26
N SER A 195 14.95 0.11 19.19
CA SER A 195 15.69 -1.15 19.26
C SER A 195 16.41 -1.45 17.93
N ASP A 196 17.46 -2.27 17.99
CA ASP A 196 18.16 -2.69 16.78
C ASP A 196 17.26 -3.56 15.87
N LEU A 197 16.31 -4.30 16.45
CA LEU A 197 15.25 -4.97 15.70
C LEU A 197 14.41 -3.98 14.88
N GLY A 198 13.95 -2.88 15.49
CA GLY A 198 13.15 -1.88 14.78
C GLY A 198 13.95 -1.16 13.70
N LYS A 199 15.21 -0.81 13.97
CA LYS A 199 16.10 -0.21 12.97
C LYS A 199 16.31 -1.13 11.76
N LEU A 200 16.53 -2.42 11.97
CA LEU A 200 16.63 -3.41 10.89
C LEU A 200 15.32 -3.50 10.08
N ILE A 201 14.17 -3.51 10.76
CA ILE A 201 12.86 -3.49 10.09
C ILE A 201 12.71 -2.24 9.23
N LEU A 202 13.06 -1.06 9.74
CA LEU A 202 12.99 0.20 8.99
C LEU A 202 13.90 0.18 7.75
N MET A 203 15.12 -0.36 7.86
CA MET A 203 16.00 -0.55 6.69
C MET A 203 15.35 -1.45 5.64
N ASN A 204 14.71 -2.54 6.06
CA ASN A 204 14.07 -3.46 5.12
C ASN A 204 12.77 -2.88 4.54
N PHE A 205 12.04 -2.03 5.29
CA PHE A 205 10.92 -1.24 4.77
C PHE A 205 11.37 -0.28 3.68
N ASP A 206 12.50 0.41 3.87
CA ASP A 206 13.07 1.28 2.82
C ASP A 206 13.42 0.48 1.56
N GLU A 207 14.02 -0.71 1.70
CA GLU A 207 14.33 -1.54 0.54
C GLU A 207 13.07 -2.03 -0.19
N VAL A 208 12.09 -2.55 0.54
CA VAL A 208 10.90 -3.18 -0.06
C VAL A 208 9.89 -2.15 -0.55
N SER A 209 9.56 -1.16 0.27
CA SER A 209 8.43 -0.26 0.04
C SER A 209 8.79 1.03 -0.69
N ALA A 210 10.08 1.35 -0.83
CA ALA A 210 10.55 2.59 -1.47
C ALA A 210 11.58 2.34 -2.59
N ASN A 211 12.71 1.73 -2.26
CA ASN A 211 13.83 1.60 -3.20
C ASN A 211 13.49 0.71 -4.40
N THR A 212 12.57 -0.25 -4.26
CA THR A 212 12.07 -1.04 -5.39
C THR A 212 11.42 -0.20 -6.49
N LEU A 213 10.81 0.95 -6.19
CA LEU A 213 10.36 1.89 -7.23
C LEU A 213 11.55 2.49 -7.98
N LYS A 214 12.60 2.88 -7.25
CA LYS A 214 13.84 3.39 -7.87
C LYS A 214 14.47 2.32 -8.76
N TYR A 215 14.62 1.10 -8.26
CA TYR A 215 15.19 -0.02 -9.02
C TYR A 215 14.36 -0.36 -10.27
N LEU A 216 13.03 -0.27 -10.19
CA LEU A 216 12.15 -0.38 -11.36
C LEU A 216 12.45 0.71 -12.40
N ILE A 217 12.50 1.98 -11.98
CA ILE A 217 12.78 3.11 -12.88
C ILE A 217 14.15 2.97 -13.55
N ASP A 218 15.16 2.55 -12.79
CA ASP A 218 16.53 2.33 -13.27
C ASP A 218 16.59 1.15 -14.24
N ALA A 219 16.06 -0.02 -13.87
CA ALA A 219 16.14 -1.24 -14.67
C ALA A 219 15.34 -1.14 -15.98
N SER A 220 14.27 -0.35 -16.00
CA SER A 220 13.43 -0.12 -17.19
C SER A 220 13.94 1.01 -18.09
N ALA A 221 15.11 1.61 -17.80
CA ALA A 221 15.62 2.76 -18.54
C ALA A 221 15.75 2.50 -20.05
N THR A 222 16.30 1.35 -20.46
CA THR A 222 16.42 0.98 -21.88
C THR A 222 15.06 0.87 -22.58
N ILE A 223 14.06 0.28 -21.91
CA ILE A 223 12.68 0.20 -22.45
C ILE A 223 12.13 1.61 -22.60
N ARG A 224 12.24 2.44 -21.56
CA ARG A 224 11.73 3.81 -21.57
C ARG A 224 12.33 4.64 -22.69
N ASP A 225 13.65 4.59 -22.86
CA ASP A 225 14.34 5.35 -23.89
C ASP A 225 13.91 4.89 -25.29
N ARG A 226 13.84 3.56 -25.52
CA ARG A 226 13.38 2.97 -26.78
C ARG A 226 11.94 3.35 -27.11
N VAL A 227 11.04 3.24 -26.14
CA VAL A 227 9.61 3.57 -26.29
C VAL A 227 9.44 5.05 -26.62
N THR A 228 10.12 5.93 -25.89
CA THR A 228 10.05 7.38 -26.08
C THR A 228 10.61 7.79 -27.44
N GLN A 229 11.74 7.22 -27.87
CA GLN A 229 12.31 7.44 -29.21
C GLN A 229 11.38 6.93 -30.33
N GLY A 230 10.59 5.89 -30.04
CA GLY A 230 9.57 5.36 -30.95
C GLY A 230 8.25 6.15 -30.96
N GLY A 231 8.16 7.26 -30.21
CA GLY A 231 6.95 8.09 -30.11
C GLY A 231 5.87 7.54 -29.17
N GLY A 232 6.17 6.46 -28.43
CA GLY A 232 5.33 5.98 -27.33
C GLY A 232 5.63 6.72 -26.04
N GLU A 233 4.84 6.43 -25.02
CA GLU A 233 4.94 7.04 -23.71
C GLU A 233 5.11 5.99 -22.60
N VAL A 234 5.87 6.34 -21.56
CA VAL A 234 6.05 5.49 -20.37
C VAL A 234 5.50 6.19 -19.13
N ARG A 235 4.81 5.42 -18.28
CA ARG A 235 4.30 5.86 -16.97
C ARG A 235 4.71 4.90 -15.88
N TYR A 236 5.01 5.44 -14.72
CA TYR A 236 5.21 4.69 -13.48
C TYR A 236 4.20 5.16 -12.45
N THR A 237 3.56 4.24 -11.75
CA THR A 237 2.77 4.57 -10.57
C THR A 237 3.19 3.73 -9.39
N ALA A 238 2.99 4.24 -8.17
CA ALA A 238 3.14 3.47 -6.95
C ALA A 238 2.01 3.80 -5.97
N TYR A 239 1.68 2.84 -5.11
CA TYR A 239 0.71 3.02 -4.04
C TYR A 239 1.38 3.56 -2.78
N GLY A 240 1.02 4.79 -2.42
CA GLY A 240 1.42 5.46 -1.20
C GLY A 240 0.35 5.38 -0.11
N TYR A 241 0.76 5.73 1.10
CA TYR A 241 -0.14 6.07 2.20
C TYR A 241 0.56 7.14 3.02
N HIS A 242 -0.08 8.29 3.18
CA HIS A 242 0.47 9.44 3.90
C HIS A 242 -0.70 10.23 4.51
N GLY A 243 -1.58 9.51 5.19
CA GLY A 243 -2.88 9.99 5.65
C GLY A 243 -3.84 10.34 4.51
N THR A 244 -5.07 10.65 4.90
CA THR A 244 -6.19 10.85 3.98
C THR A 244 -7.08 11.98 4.49
N GLU A 245 -7.57 12.84 3.60
CA GLU A 245 -8.65 13.75 3.95
C GLU A 245 -10.01 13.04 3.97
N ILE A 246 -10.69 13.13 5.10
CA ILE A 246 -12.03 12.56 5.33
C ILE A 246 -12.97 13.63 5.87
N LEU A 247 -14.28 13.39 5.83
CA LEU A 247 -15.24 14.34 6.39
C LEU A 247 -15.21 14.34 7.92
N ILE A 248 -14.91 15.50 8.51
CA ILE A 248 -14.96 15.78 9.95
C ILE A 248 -15.61 17.17 10.10
N GLY A 249 -16.64 17.31 10.95
CA GLY A 249 -17.31 18.59 11.15
C GLY A 249 -17.85 19.23 9.85
N GLY A 250 -18.23 18.40 8.87
CA GLY A 250 -18.72 18.88 7.57
C GLY A 250 -17.65 19.48 6.66
N LYS A 251 -16.36 19.17 6.85
CA LYS A 251 -15.28 19.55 5.94
C LYS A 251 -14.30 18.39 5.74
N TYR A 252 -13.63 18.35 4.58
CA TYR A 252 -12.56 17.39 4.36
C TYR A 252 -11.31 17.85 5.11
N HIS A 253 -10.89 17.05 6.08
CA HIS A 253 -9.72 17.30 6.92
C HIS A 253 -8.77 16.13 6.84
N TRP A 254 -7.48 16.42 6.65
CA TRP A 254 -6.44 15.41 6.68
C TRP A 254 -6.36 14.77 8.07
N GLN A 255 -6.22 13.45 8.08
CA GLN A 255 -5.99 12.63 9.26
C GLN A 255 -5.14 11.41 8.87
N THR A 256 -4.80 10.57 9.84
CA THR A 256 -4.06 9.32 9.61
C THR A 256 -4.33 8.30 10.71
N TYR A 257 -4.20 7.02 10.36
CA TYR A 257 -3.95 5.96 11.32
C TYR A 257 -2.60 6.17 12.02
N THR A 258 -2.54 5.93 13.34
CA THR A 258 -1.32 6.05 14.13
C THR A 258 -1.11 4.85 15.06
N ASN A 259 0.08 4.24 15.12
CA ASN A 259 1.30 4.56 14.36
C ASN A 259 1.41 3.77 13.06
N TYR A 260 1.70 4.45 11.96
CA TYR A 260 2.01 3.83 10.68
C TYR A 260 3.53 3.65 10.51
N THR A 261 4.08 2.52 10.97
CA THR A 261 5.53 2.25 10.99
C THR A 261 6.20 2.30 9.61
N GLN A 262 5.45 2.02 8.53
CA GLN A 262 5.94 2.16 7.15
C GLN A 262 6.05 3.61 6.66
N GLY A 263 5.64 4.61 7.46
CA GLY A 263 5.53 5.98 6.99
C GLY A 263 6.84 6.59 6.50
N TYR A 264 7.95 6.27 7.15
CA TYR A 264 9.28 6.70 6.69
C TYR A 264 9.61 6.19 5.28
N ALA A 265 9.32 4.91 5.01
CA ALA A 265 9.52 4.33 3.68
C ALA A 265 8.54 4.91 2.65
N LYS A 266 7.30 5.27 3.04
CA LYS A 266 6.36 5.94 2.12
C LYS A 266 6.78 7.37 1.77
N MET A 267 7.30 8.16 2.71
CA MET A 267 7.93 9.46 2.37
C MET A 267 9.17 9.29 1.49
N ARG A 268 9.93 8.22 1.67
CA ARG A 268 11.04 7.87 0.78
C ARG A 268 10.57 7.51 -0.62
N LEU A 269 9.48 6.75 -0.74
CA LEU A 269 8.83 6.40 -2.02
C LEU A 269 8.41 7.67 -2.77
N GLU A 270 7.79 8.63 -2.08
CA GLU A 270 7.47 9.96 -2.61
C GLU A 270 8.71 10.69 -3.12
N SER A 271 9.77 10.73 -2.32
CA SER A 271 11.04 11.37 -2.71
C SER A 271 11.66 10.75 -3.97
N VAL A 272 11.51 9.43 -4.16
CA VAL A 272 11.94 8.73 -5.39
C VAL A 272 11.15 9.22 -6.60
N ALA A 273 9.83 9.36 -6.49
CA ALA A 273 8.99 9.86 -7.57
C ALA A 273 9.26 11.34 -7.90
N GLU A 274 9.46 12.19 -6.90
CA GLU A 274 9.87 13.58 -7.09
C GLU A 274 11.22 13.69 -7.81
N ALA A 275 12.21 12.87 -7.41
CA ALA A 275 13.51 12.83 -8.06
C ALA A 275 13.41 12.35 -9.52
N ALA A 276 12.54 11.37 -9.81
CA ALA A 276 12.28 10.92 -11.17
C ALA A 276 11.64 12.04 -12.03
N TRP A 277 10.66 12.75 -11.49
CA TRP A 277 10.02 13.89 -12.14
C TRP A 277 10.99 15.01 -12.48
N LYS A 278 11.91 15.35 -11.56
CA LYS A 278 12.98 16.34 -11.82
C LYS A 278 13.88 15.96 -12.99
N ASN A 279 13.95 14.67 -13.33
CA ASN A 279 14.69 14.14 -14.47
C ASN A 279 13.79 13.86 -15.70
N GLY A 280 12.55 14.37 -15.72
CA GLY A 280 11.61 14.20 -16.84
C GLY A 280 10.94 12.83 -16.92
N ILE A 281 11.09 11.98 -15.90
CA ILE A 281 10.45 10.66 -15.83
C ILE A 281 9.10 10.79 -15.13
N THR A 282 8.02 10.45 -15.82
CA THR A 282 6.67 10.51 -15.26
C THR A 282 6.42 9.33 -14.31
N ALA A 283 6.77 9.51 -13.04
CA ALA A 283 6.49 8.59 -11.94
C ALA A 283 5.60 9.25 -10.89
N THR A 284 4.46 8.65 -10.56
CA THR A 284 3.50 9.24 -9.60
C THR A 284 3.19 8.28 -8.46
N VAL A 285 3.40 8.73 -7.23
CA VAL A 285 2.87 8.07 -6.03
C VAL A 285 1.46 8.57 -5.80
N PHE A 286 0.50 7.65 -5.75
CA PHE A 286 -0.87 7.94 -5.35
C PHE A 286 -1.04 7.53 -3.89
N ASN A 287 -1.14 8.52 -3.00
CA ASN A 287 -1.49 8.32 -1.61
C ASN A 287 -2.98 8.00 -1.53
N CYS A 288 -3.30 6.74 -1.25
CA CYS A 288 -4.67 6.23 -1.26
C CYS A 288 -5.25 6.13 0.17
N PRO A 289 -6.59 6.06 0.31
CA PRO A 289 -7.24 5.96 1.61
C PRO A 289 -6.88 4.72 2.42
N GLU A 290 -7.18 4.79 3.70
CA GLU A 290 -7.21 3.62 4.58
C GLU A 290 -8.25 2.60 4.09
N ILE A 291 -7.83 1.36 3.93
CA ILE A 291 -8.70 0.22 3.63
C ILE A 291 -8.26 -1.01 4.43
N ARG A 292 -9.16 -1.98 4.57
CA ARG A 292 -8.83 -3.29 5.12
C ARG A 292 -8.44 -4.26 4.00
N THR A 293 -7.23 -4.77 4.11
CA THR A 293 -6.60 -5.76 3.22
C THR A 293 -5.81 -6.74 4.06
N ASN A 294 -5.32 -7.83 3.45
CA ASN A 294 -4.41 -8.77 4.13
C ASN A 294 -3.20 -8.06 4.78
N SER A 295 -2.70 -6.97 4.19
CA SER A 295 -1.57 -6.21 4.73
C SER A 295 -1.94 -5.23 5.87
N SER A 296 -3.21 -4.86 6.02
CA SER A 296 -3.66 -3.90 7.03
C SER A 296 -4.47 -4.49 8.18
N ASP A 297 -4.84 -5.77 8.11
CA ASP A 297 -5.66 -6.44 9.15
C ASP A 297 -5.03 -6.51 10.56
N ILE A 298 -3.72 -6.32 10.69
CA ILE A 298 -3.07 -6.23 12.01
C ILE A 298 -3.29 -4.87 12.69
N PHE A 299 -3.61 -3.84 11.91
CA PHE A 299 -3.75 -2.44 12.35
C PHE A 299 -5.18 -2.15 12.81
N VAL A 300 -5.55 -2.64 13.99
CA VAL A 300 -6.86 -2.35 14.59
C VAL A 300 -7.04 -0.83 14.71
N GLY A 301 -8.15 -0.32 14.18
CA GLY A 301 -8.48 1.10 14.17
C GLY A 301 -8.19 1.82 12.85
N VAL A 302 -7.43 1.22 11.93
CA VAL A 302 -7.18 1.80 10.60
C VAL A 302 -8.49 2.02 9.83
N GLU A 303 -9.48 1.18 10.07
CA GLU A 303 -10.77 1.21 9.41
C GLU A 303 -11.70 2.33 9.89
N LEU A 304 -11.39 2.98 11.03
CA LEU A 304 -12.18 4.09 11.57
C LEU A 304 -12.23 5.27 10.59
N SER A 305 -11.15 5.49 9.85
CA SER A 305 -11.03 6.55 8.84
C SER A 305 -11.92 6.32 7.63
N LEU A 306 -12.40 5.09 7.40
CA LEU A 306 -13.12 4.72 6.19
C LEU A 306 -14.63 5.04 6.25
N PHE A 307 -15.25 4.95 7.42
CA PHE A 307 -16.70 5.16 7.57
C PHE A 307 -17.22 6.52 7.04
N PRO A 308 -16.50 7.64 7.21
CA PRO A 308 -16.92 8.93 6.64
C PRO A 308 -17.02 8.95 5.11
N LEU A 309 -16.54 7.93 4.40
CA LEU A 309 -16.76 7.77 2.96
C LEU A 309 -18.27 7.72 2.64
N LEU A 310 -19.10 7.11 3.49
CA LEU A 310 -20.56 7.07 3.30
C LEU A 310 -21.14 8.49 3.21
N VAL A 311 -20.70 9.38 4.09
CA VAL A 311 -21.12 10.78 4.09
C VAL A 311 -20.57 11.51 2.87
N ALA A 312 -19.35 11.19 2.43
CA ALA A 312 -18.76 11.75 1.22
C ALA A 312 -19.55 11.37 -0.04
N LEU A 313 -20.02 10.12 -0.15
CA LEU A 313 -20.88 9.67 -1.26
C LEU A 313 -22.12 10.55 -1.41
N LYS A 314 -22.78 10.90 -0.29
CA LYS A 314 -23.94 11.81 -0.31
C LYS A 314 -23.54 13.23 -0.68
N ARG A 315 -22.46 13.74 -0.07
CA ARG A 315 -22.00 15.12 -0.25
C ARG A 315 -21.60 15.42 -1.70
N GLU A 316 -20.92 14.50 -2.36
CA GLU A 316 -20.34 14.70 -3.68
C GLU A 316 -21.33 14.33 -4.80
N GLY A 317 -22.58 14.80 -4.67
CA GLY A 317 -23.63 14.62 -5.67
C GLY A 317 -24.24 13.22 -5.71
N GLY A 318 -24.28 12.52 -4.58
CA GLY A 318 -24.85 11.18 -4.48
C GLY A 318 -26.34 11.12 -4.83
N GLY A 319 -26.72 10.11 -5.60
CA GLY A 319 -28.12 9.80 -5.95
C GLY A 319 -28.52 8.40 -5.48
N ALA A 320 -29.41 7.74 -6.23
CA ALA A 320 -29.96 6.43 -5.86
C ALA A 320 -28.90 5.36 -5.58
N TRP A 321 -27.79 5.36 -6.31
CA TRP A 321 -26.69 4.42 -6.05
C TRP A 321 -26.01 4.67 -4.69
N ALA A 322 -25.80 5.94 -4.31
CA ALA A 322 -25.24 6.27 -3.00
C ALA A 322 -26.23 5.94 -1.86
N ASP A 323 -27.53 6.11 -2.09
CA ASP A 323 -28.59 5.67 -1.17
C ASP A 323 -28.54 4.14 -0.95
N GLU A 324 -28.31 3.39 -2.03
CA GLU A 324 -28.16 1.94 -1.96
C GLU A 324 -26.92 1.53 -1.17
N GLN A 325 -25.79 2.23 -1.30
CA GLN A 325 -24.60 1.94 -0.49
C GLN A 325 -24.86 2.12 1.01
N TRP A 326 -25.62 3.16 1.38
CA TRP A 326 -26.07 3.34 2.76
C TRP A 326 -26.95 2.19 3.24
N ARG A 327 -27.90 1.74 2.39
CA ARG A 327 -28.78 0.62 2.72
C ARG A 327 -28.01 -0.69 2.91
N ILE A 328 -27.04 -0.99 2.03
CA ILE A 328 -26.15 -2.15 2.16
C ILE A 328 -25.41 -2.12 3.50
N CYS A 329 -24.89 -0.95 3.90
CA CYS A 329 -24.20 -0.81 5.18
C CYS A 329 -25.15 -0.97 6.38
N GLU A 330 -26.36 -0.40 6.32
CA GLU A 330 -27.38 -0.57 7.36
C GLU A 330 -27.78 -2.05 7.53
N ASP A 331 -27.91 -2.80 6.43
CA ASP A 331 -28.30 -4.22 6.44
C ASP A 331 -27.27 -5.13 7.15
N LEU A 332 -26.04 -4.66 7.38
CA LEU A 332 -24.98 -5.37 8.12
C LEU A 332 -25.06 -5.19 9.64
N LEU A 333 -25.87 -4.24 10.13
CA LEU A 333 -25.92 -3.84 11.55
C LEU A 333 -26.98 -4.60 12.37
N GLY A 334 -26.65 -4.96 13.60
CA GLY A 334 -27.50 -5.73 14.52
C GLY A 334 -28.84 -5.07 14.82
N GLU A 335 -29.83 -5.87 15.25
CA GLU A 335 -31.12 -5.35 15.69
C GLU A 335 -30.95 -4.28 16.79
N GLY A 336 -31.67 -3.17 16.69
CA GLY A 336 -31.62 -2.07 17.65
C GLY A 336 -30.41 -1.13 17.51
N THR A 337 -29.59 -1.31 16.47
CA THR A 337 -28.50 -0.38 16.11
C THR A 337 -28.86 0.38 14.83
N SER A 338 -28.12 1.47 14.53
CA SER A 338 -28.31 2.22 13.28
C SER A 338 -27.00 2.71 12.69
N LEU A 339 -26.97 2.95 11.38
CA LEU A 339 -25.79 3.53 10.72
C LEU A 339 -25.49 4.94 11.22
N GLN A 340 -26.52 5.72 11.58
CA GLN A 340 -26.33 7.05 12.17
C GLN A 340 -25.60 6.96 13.50
N GLN A 341 -25.96 6.03 14.38
CA GLN A 341 -25.25 5.81 15.65
C GLN A 341 -23.76 5.50 15.42
N LEU A 342 -23.44 4.68 14.41
CA LEU A 342 -22.07 4.37 14.03
C LEU A 342 -21.33 5.65 13.57
N LEU A 343 -21.94 6.43 12.68
CA LEU A 343 -21.35 7.67 12.16
C LEU A 343 -21.16 8.72 13.26
N ASP A 344 -22.11 8.84 14.19
CA ASP A 344 -21.99 9.69 15.38
C ASP A 344 -20.83 9.24 16.29
N THR A 345 -20.62 7.93 16.42
CA THR A 345 -19.47 7.37 17.17
C THR A 345 -18.15 7.77 16.50
N ILE A 346 -18.07 7.72 15.16
CA ILE A 346 -16.89 8.16 14.40
C ILE A 346 -16.67 9.67 14.49
N GLU A 347 -17.73 10.47 14.40
CA GLU A 347 -17.61 11.92 14.59
C GLU A 347 -17.15 12.26 16.00
N GLY A 348 -17.64 11.55 17.01
CA GLY A 348 -17.17 11.64 18.39
C GLY A 348 -15.68 11.28 18.52
N TYR A 349 -15.23 10.20 17.89
CA TYR A 349 -13.83 9.81 17.84
C TYR A 349 -12.95 10.88 17.18
N ASN A 350 -13.36 11.44 16.04
CA ASN A 350 -12.59 12.45 15.33
C ASN A 350 -12.51 13.78 16.09
N ASN A 351 -13.52 14.11 16.91
CA ASN A 351 -13.55 15.29 17.76
C ASN A 351 -13.00 15.06 19.18
N ASP A 352 -12.60 13.83 19.52
CA ASP A 352 -11.89 13.55 20.76
C ASP A 352 -10.56 14.30 20.80
N ALA A 353 -10.23 14.91 21.94
CA ALA A 353 -9.03 15.71 22.09
C ALA A 353 -7.76 14.90 21.80
N THR A 354 -7.72 13.63 22.21
CA THR A 354 -6.58 12.74 21.98
C THR A 354 -6.43 12.43 20.50
N SER A 355 -7.52 12.03 19.84
CA SER A 355 -7.50 11.71 18.40
C SER A 355 -7.09 12.93 17.56
N ALA A 356 -7.57 14.12 17.95
CA ALA A 356 -7.28 15.37 17.25
C ALA A 356 -5.80 15.74 17.22
N GLU A 357 -5.02 15.40 18.24
CA GLU A 357 -3.57 15.65 18.30
C GLU A 357 -2.79 14.97 17.17
N PHE A 358 -3.31 13.85 16.65
CA PHE A 358 -2.66 13.07 15.60
C PHE A 358 -2.92 13.59 14.18
N ARG A 359 -3.69 14.67 14.02
CA ARG A 359 -3.82 15.41 12.75
C ARG A 359 -2.67 16.40 12.54
N ASN A 360 -1.45 15.97 12.84
CA ASN A 360 -0.23 16.73 12.64
C ASN A 360 0.58 16.16 11.46
N PHE A 361 0.41 16.77 10.28
CA PHE A 361 1.07 16.34 9.04
C PHE A 361 2.60 16.41 9.15
N GLU A 362 3.13 17.47 9.76
CA GLU A 362 4.58 17.67 9.88
C GLU A 362 5.27 16.64 10.77
N ALA A 363 4.56 16.09 11.75
CA ALA A 363 5.08 15.09 12.67
C ALA A 363 4.85 13.64 12.21
N TRP A 364 4.27 13.44 11.02
CA TRP A 364 3.92 12.11 10.55
C TRP A 364 5.16 11.28 10.14
N PRO A 365 5.22 9.97 10.48
CA PRO A 365 4.31 9.23 11.35
C PRO A 365 4.64 9.44 12.85
N MET A 366 3.62 9.80 13.64
CA MET A 366 3.76 10.01 15.10
C MET A 366 3.76 8.71 15.89
N ASP A 367 4.37 8.66 17.07
CA ASP A 367 4.26 7.48 17.94
C ASP A 367 2.85 7.29 18.51
N ASN A 368 2.44 6.05 18.72
CA ASN A 368 1.22 5.78 19.46
C ASN A 368 1.40 6.10 20.96
N THR A 369 0.29 6.42 21.62
CA THR A 369 0.23 6.70 23.07
C THR A 369 -0.79 5.78 23.74
N PRO A 370 -0.72 5.58 25.07
CA PRO A 370 -1.72 4.81 25.79
C PRO A 370 -3.14 5.37 25.58
N ALA A 371 -3.29 6.69 25.64
CA ALA A 371 -4.57 7.36 25.43
C ALA A 371 -5.12 7.12 24.01
N LEU A 372 -4.27 7.21 22.98
CA LEU A 372 -4.67 6.88 21.61
C LEU A 372 -5.11 5.42 21.51
N ALA A 373 -4.35 4.50 22.10
CA ALA A 373 -4.69 3.08 22.07
C ALA A 373 -6.05 2.82 22.70
N ASP A 374 -6.36 3.44 23.83
CA ASP A 374 -7.64 3.30 24.52
C ASP A 374 -8.81 3.82 23.67
N VAL A 375 -8.71 5.03 23.13
CA VAL A 375 -9.79 5.64 22.34
C VAL A 375 -9.96 4.96 20.98
N MET A 376 -8.86 4.65 20.26
CA MET A 376 -8.90 4.05 18.93
C MET A 376 -9.36 2.60 18.97
N ILE A 377 -8.73 1.76 19.81
CA ILE A 377 -9.08 0.34 19.90
C ILE A 377 -10.47 0.19 20.54
N GLY A 378 -10.80 1.00 21.55
CA GLY A 378 -12.13 1.02 22.15
C GLY A 378 -13.22 1.35 21.14
N THR A 379 -13.01 2.36 20.30
CA THR A 379 -13.95 2.74 19.24
C THR A 379 -14.09 1.65 18.18
N SER A 380 -12.98 1.08 17.72
CA SER A 380 -12.96 -0.03 16.75
C SER A 380 -13.74 -1.25 17.27
N GLU A 381 -13.51 -1.64 18.52
CA GLU A 381 -14.25 -2.73 19.16
C GLU A 381 -15.74 -2.42 19.31
N ALA A 382 -16.08 -1.20 19.72
CA ALA A 382 -17.47 -0.76 19.88
C ALA A 382 -18.23 -0.81 18.55
N ILE A 383 -17.63 -0.31 17.46
CA ILE A 383 -18.24 -0.34 16.13
C ILE A 383 -18.35 -1.77 15.60
N THR A 384 -17.32 -2.59 15.79
CA THR A 384 -17.36 -4.01 15.42
C THR A 384 -18.50 -4.73 16.13
N ALA A 385 -18.80 -4.38 17.39
CA ALA A 385 -19.90 -4.97 18.15
C ALA A 385 -21.30 -4.56 17.65
N LEU A 386 -21.43 -3.50 16.84
CA LEU A 386 -22.70 -3.11 16.23
C LEU A 386 -23.12 -4.03 15.06
N HIS A 387 -22.24 -4.89 14.56
CA HIS A 387 -22.52 -5.74 13.39
C HIS A 387 -23.23 -7.04 13.76
N LYS A 388 -24.08 -7.56 12.85
CA LYS A 388 -24.73 -8.88 12.99
C LYS A 388 -23.72 -10.03 12.97
N ASP A 389 -22.71 -9.93 12.11
CA ASP A 389 -21.65 -10.91 11.93
C ASP A 389 -20.29 -10.20 11.85
N LYS A 390 -19.35 -10.62 12.69
CA LYS A 390 -17.97 -10.08 12.70
C LYS A 390 -17.16 -10.46 11.47
N LYS A 391 -17.68 -11.34 10.62
CA LYS A 391 -17.08 -11.74 9.34
C LYS A 391 -17.65 -10.99 8.13
N ALA A 392 -18.67 -10.15 8.34
CA ALA A 392 -19.30 -9.34 7.30
C ALA A 392 -19.43 -7.91 7.82
N LEU A 393 -18.37 -7.12 7.62
CA LEU A 393 -18.27 -5.77 8.16
C LEU A 393 -18.57 -4.72 7.09
N ILE A 394 -19.11 -3.57 7.52
CA ILE A 394 -19.27 -2.38 6.66
C ILE A 394 -17.94 -2.02 5.99
N THR A 395 -16.83 -2.19 6.70
CA THR A 395 -15.50 -1.86 6.21
C THR A 395 -15.02 -2.77 5.09
N ASP A 396 -15.53 -4.00 4.98
CA ASP A 396 -15.25 -4.88 3.84
C ASP A 396 -15.90 -4.31 2.57
N HIS A 397 -17.15 -3.85 2.69
CA HIS A 397 -17.89 -3.18 1.61
C HIS A 397 -17.23 -1.85 1.21
N LEU A 398 -17.00 -0.95 2.17
CA LEU A 398 -16.39 0.35 1.89
C LEU A 398 -14.98 0.23 1.33
N SER A 399 -14.20 -0.78 1.75
CA SER A 399 -12.88 -1.03 1.17
C SER A 399 -13.03 -1.36 -0.30
N SER A 400 -14.00 -2.20 -0.67
CA SER A 400 -14.25 -2.54 -2.07
C SER A 400 -14.64 -1.33 -2.93
N LEU A 401 -15.41 -0.38 -2.38
CA LEU A 401 -15.73 0.88 -3.05
C LEU A 401 -14.48 1.75 -3.27
N VAL A 402 -13.59 1.84 -2.29
CA VAL A 402 -12.33 2.57 -2.46
C VAL A 402 -11.46 1.92 -3.55
N LEU A 403 -11.39 0.59 -3.60
CA LEU A 403 -10.70 -0.13 -4.68
C LEU A 403 -11.28 0.21 -6.06
N GLU A 404 -12.60 0.20 -6.18
CA GLU A 404 -13.34 0.53 -7.39
C GLU A 404 -13.11 1.97 -7.84
N GLY A 405 -13.14 2.94 -6.92
CA GLY A 405 -12.92 4.34 -7.23
C GLY A 405 -11.46 4.68 -7.56
N ALA A 406 -10.50 4.07 -6.86
CA ALA A 406 -9.08 4.41 -7.02
C ALA A 406 -8.50 3.96 -8.37
N GLY A 407 -8.94 2.83 -8.92
CA GLY A 407 -8.49 2.29 -10.21
C GLY A 407 -8.52 3.31 -11.36
N PRO A 408 -9.70 3.80 -11.77
CA PRO A 408 -9.83 4.79 -12.84
C PRO A 408 -9.14 6.12 -12.53
N LEU A 409 -9.17 6.58 -11.27
CA LEU A 409 -8.47 7.81 -10.88
C LEU A 409 -6.96 7.71 -11.12
N MET A 410 -6.35 6.57 -10.77
CA MET A 410 -4.93 6.35 -11.01
C MET A 410 -4.61 6.13 -12.48
N PHE A 411 -5.44 5.37 -13.19
CA PHE A 411 -5.23 5.06 -14.61
C PHE A 411 -5.26 6.31 -15.48
N HIS A 412 -6.29 7.14 -15.31
CA HIS A 412 -6.43 8.41 -16.02
C HIS A 412 -5.50 9.49 -15.45
N GLY A 413 -5.26 9.50 -14.14
CA GLY A 413 -4.34 10.44 -13.51
C GLY A 413 -2.89 10.25 -13.97
N ALA A 414 -2.46 9.00 -14.19
CA ALA A 414 -1.16 8.69 -14.78
C ALA A 414 -1.06 9.22 -16.23
N SER A 415 -2.15 9.12 -17.00
CA SER A 415 -2.21 9.66 -18.37
C SER A 415 -2.04 11.18 -18.39
N GLU A 416 -2.70 11.89 -17.46
CA GLU A 416 -2.71 13.36 -17.39
C GLU A 416 -1.38 13.98 -16.91
N LYS A 417 -0.46 13.19 -16.32
CA LYS A 417 0.82 13.67 -15.77
C LYS A 417 0.60 14.76 -14.70
N ILE A 418 -0.22 14.47 -13.69
CA ILE A 418 -0.66 15.46 -12.68
C ILE A 418 0.50 16.01 -11.84
N ALA A 419 1.16 15.13 -11.07
CA ALA A 419 2.26 15.48 -10.15
C ALA A 419 3.06 14.21 -9.76
N PRO A 420 4.25 14.33 -9.17
CA PRO A 420 4.99 13.18 -8.64
C PRO A 420 4.31 12.52 -7.43
N VAL A 421 3.51 13.27 -6.67
CA VAL A 421 2.78 12.76 -5.52
C VAL A 421 1.38 13.39 -5.51
N VAL A 422 0.35 12.56 -5.33
CA VAL A 422 -1.05 12.97 -5.38
C VAL A 422 -1.85 12.21 -4.33
N TRP A 423 -2.78 12.88 -3.64
CA TRP A 423 -3.70 12.24 -2.69
C TRP A 423 -5.05 11.95 -3.33
N LEU A 424 -5.51 10.72 -3.18
CA LEU A 424 -6.85 10.27 -3.54
C LEU A 424 -7.73 10.23 -2.29
N ASN A 425 -8.19 11.41 -1.87
CA ASN A 425 -8.97 11.56 -0.65
C ASN A 425 -10.44 11.14 -0.83
N HIS A 426 -11.22 11.12 0.27
CA HIS A 426 -12.62 10.68 0.22
C HIS A 426 -13.49 11.53 -0.71
N ASP A 427 -13.18 12.81 -0.92
CA ASP A 427 -13.92 13.67 -1.85
C ASP A 427 -13.82 13.15 -3.29
N ILE A 428 -12.61 12.94 -3.79
CA ILE A 428 -12.41 12.51 -5.17
C ILE A 428 -12.82 11.06 -5.40
N ILE A 429 -12.61 10.19 -4.40
CA ILE A 429 -13.12 8.81 -4.45
C ILE A 429 -14.65 8.81 -4.55
N ALA A 430 -15.34 9.61 -3.73
CA ALA A 430 -16.79 9.71 -3.78
C ALA A 430 -17.30 10.29 -5.11
N ARG A 431 -16.65 11.33 -5.65
CA ARG A 431 -16.97 11.89 -6.97
C ARG A 431 -16.85 10.84 -8.06
N GLN A 432 -15.76 10.09 -8.07
CA GLN A 432 -15.52 9.05 -9.06
C GLN A 432 -16.59 7.97 -8.98
N LEU A 433 -16.85 7.44 -7.77
CA LEU A 433 -17.85 6.41 -7.55
C LEU A 433 -19.24 6.87 -7.99
N ASN A 434 -19.66 8.06 -7.58
CA ASN A 434 -20.94 8.61 -8.03
C ASN A 434 -20.98 8.80 -9.54
N ALA A 435 -19.85 9.12 -10.20
CA ALA A 435 -19.77 9.27 -11.66
C ALA A 435 -19.87 7.94 -12.41
N LEU A 436 -19.29 6.86 -11.87
CA LEU A 436 -19.37 5.51 -12.44
C LEU A 436 -20.78 4.94 -12.45
N HIS A 437 -21.61 5.36 -11.48
CA HIS A 437 -22.95 4.80 -11.23
C HIS A 437 -24.10 5.81 -11.46
N LYS A 438 -23.90 6.78 -12.36
CA LYS A 438 -24.95 7.76 -12.72
C LYS A 438 -26.06 7.18 -13.59
#